data_AF-A0A954YFX6-F1
#
_entry.id   AF-A0A954YFX6-F1
#
_cell.length_a   1.000
_cell.length_b   1.000
_cell.length_c   1.000
_cell.angle_alpha   90.00
_cell.angle_beta   90.00
_cell.angle_gamma   90.00
#
_symmetry.space_group_name_H-M   'P 1'
#
loop_
_entity.id
_entity.type
_entity.pdbx_description
1 polymer ?
#
loop_
_entity_poly.entity_id
_entity_poly.type
_entity_poly.pdbx_seq_one_letter_code
_entity_poly.pdbx_strand_id
1 'polypeptide(L)'
;MNTKHRFALVILVAAAILVRNSQAEEPVSLRIATFATDVTIPLGHRCMGILPTRAQRIDDPLEARGLVLLGGEQPIVVVAVDWCELRNGAYDQWRDALALAAGTSRQRVLVACLHQHDAPVCDRGAQRLLDEVGLPGELYDRAFHDDCVRRVAAALAESVPAARSVTHIGLGEANVEKVASNRRLVMPDGRVTFARYSRSGGDSFAAAAPEGLIDPQLKTICFYNGDTTIAALHSYATHPMSYYGQGGVSADFVGLARRRRQQDDPNCFQIYLTGCSGDVTAGKYNDGSSAMRGVLAERIYRAMRAAEQTARRTPVTKCEFRSATLDLPFHESEAFGRDALESTLRDNQANMRDRILAAMALSSRDRLDSGQAIDLPAVELGDATILLFPGEAFVGYQLLAQRMFAEQFVVAIGYGECWTGYIPTHAAFAERFGHDWRWVGPGCEKRVTAALESLR
;
A
#
# COMPACT_ATOMS: atom_id res chain seq x y z
N MET A 1 75.57 62.99 -0.33
CA MET A 1 74.47 63.38 -1.25
C MET A 1 74.17 62.20 -2.17
N ASN A 2 72.88 61.96 -2.45
CA ASN A 2 72.29 60.91 -3.30
C ASN A 2 72.16 59.48 -2.75
N THR A 3 71.10 59.29 -1.96
CA THR A 3 70.34 58.04 -1.81
C THR A 3 69.38 57.88 -3.00
N LYS A 4 69.43 56.73 -3.69
CA LYS A 4 68.42 56.29 -4.67
C LYS A 4 67.57 55.18 -4.06
N HIS A 5 66.25 55.37 -4.14
CA HIS A 5 65.21 54.44 -3.70
C HIS A 5 65.17 53.15 -4.52
N ARG A 6 64.93 52.02 -3.85
CA ARG A 6 64.36 50.81 -4.44
C ARG A 6 63.22 50.33 -3.55
N PHE A 7 61.99 50.45 -4.07
CA PHE A 7 60.79 49.84 -3.51
C PHE A 7 60.82 48.34 -3.85
N ALA A 8 60.65 47.49 -2.83
CA ALA A 8 60.30 46.08 -3.00
C ALA A 8 58.88 45.90 -2.45
N LEU A 9 57.95 45.57 -3.34
CA LEU A 9 56.56 45.27 -3.04
C LEU A 9 56.48 43.80 -2.58
N VAL A 10 56.21 43.56 -1.30
CA VAL A 10 55.91 42.23 -0.77
C VAL A 10 54.40 42.03 -0.84
N ILE A 11 53.95 41.12 -1.72
CA ILE A 11 52.55 40.67 -1.78
C ILE A 11 52.39 39.53 -0.77
N LEU A 12 51.66 39.79 0.31
CA LEU A 12 51.20 38.79 1.27
C LEU A 12 49.85 38.24 0.77
N VAL A 13 49.83 36.99 0.30
CA VAL A 13 48.59 36.26 0.00
C VAL A 13 48.11 35.61 1.30
N ALA A 14 47.05 36.15 1.90
CA ALA A 14 46.36 35.52 3.02
C ALA A 14 45.38 34.46 2.49
N ALA A 15 45.67 33.18 2.73
CA ALA A 15 44.74 32.09 2.49
C ALA A 15 43.70 32.06 3.62
N ALA A 16 42.48 32.53 3.36
CA ALA A 16 41.35 32.37 4.26
C ALA A 16 40.83 30.93 4.16
N ILE A 17 41.13 30.10 5.16
CA ILE A 17 40.48 28.81 5.35
C ILE A 17 39.05 29.08 5.79
N LEU A 18 38.09 28.96 4.87
CA LEU A 18 36.67 28.87 5.22
C LEU A 18 36.43 27.54 5.93
N VAL A 19 36.44 27.57 7.26
CA VAL A 19 35.82 26.52 8.07
C VAL A 19 34.31 26.64 7.82
N ARG A 20 33.76 25.74 6.98
CA ARG A 20 32.32 25.49 6.96
C ARG A 20 31.96 24.92 8.33
N ASN A 21 31.35 25.75 9.19
CA ASN A 21 30.61 25.25 10.34
C ASN A 21 29.47 24.38 9.79
N SER A 22 29.61 23.05 9.87
CA SER A 22 28.48 22.15 9.83
C SER A 22 27.69 22.41 11.11
N GLN A 23 26.65 23.24 11.03
CA GLN A 23 25.63 23.18 12.07
C GLN A 23 25.07 21.76 12.02
N ALA A 24 25.32 20.98 13.07
CA ALA A 24 24.61 19.74 13.27
C ALA A 24 23.12 20.11 13.35
N GLU A 25 22.31 19.59 12.42
CA GLU A 25 20.85 19.73 12.50
C GLU A 25 20.40 19.18 13.86
N GLU A 26 19.62 19.97 14.60
CA GLU A 26 19.07 19.49 15.86
C GLU A 26 18.19 18.26 15.59
N PRO A 27 18.33 17.16 16.36
CA PRO A 27 17.54 15.96 16.15
C PRO A 27 16.06 16.26 16.30
N VAL A 28 15.26 15.82 15.32
CA VAL A 28 13.80 15.98 15.35
C VAL A 28 13.26 15.25 16.57
N SER A 29 12.40 15.92 17.35
CA SER A 29 11.73 15.31 18.51
C SER A 29 10.58 14.39 18.06
N LEU A 30 10.94 13.37 17.27
CA LEU A 30 9.98 12.41 16.73
C LEU A 30 9.47 11.52 17.86
N ARG A 31 8.15 11.34 17.92
CA ARG A 31 7.48 10.36 18.78
C ARG A 31 6.55 9.50 17.94
N ILE A 32 6.28 8.29 18.40
CA ILE A 32 5.36 7.37 17.75
C ILE A 32 4.32 6.87 18.75
N ALA A 33 3.05 6.91 18.34
CA ALA A 33 1.99 6.14 18.98
C ALA A 33 1.61 4.97 18.07
N THR A 34 1.22 3.84 18.66
CA THR A 34 0.76 2.66 17.91
C THR A 34 -0.63 2.26 18.38
N PHE A 35 -1.47 1.80 17.45
CA PHE A 35 -2.83 1.39 17.73
C PHE A 35 -3.22 0.17 16.90
N ALA A 36 -4.10 -0.66 17.45
CA ALA A 36 -4.68 -1.79 16.76
C ALA A 36 -6.15 -1.95 17.13
N THR A 37 -6.95 -2.50 16.22
CA THR A 37 -8.37 -2.74 16.45
C THR A 37 -8.84 -3.91 15.59
N ASP A 38 -9.68 -4.79 16.14
CA ASP A 38 -10.33 -5.85 15.36
C ASP A 38 -11.30 -5.24 14.33
N VAL A 39 -11.19 -5.67 13.08
CA VAL A 39 -12.06 -5.29 11.97
C VAL A 39 -12.59 -6.53 11.25
N THR A 40 -12.77 -7.62 11.99
CA THR A 40 -13.22 -8.91 11.48
C THR A 40 -14.67 -8.80 11.03
N ILE A 41 -14.93 -9.06 9.74
CA ILE A 41 -16.28 -9.01 9.18
C ILE A 41 -17.18 -10.09 9.80
N PRO A 42 -18.49 -9.80 9.99
CA PRO A 42 -19.43 -10.78 10.51
C PRO A 42 -19.70 -11.91 9.52
N LEU A 43 -20.21 -13.04 10.01
CA LEU A 43 -20.71 -14.11 9.15
C LEU A 43 -21.86 -13.59 8.27
N GLY A 44 -21.92 -14.07 7.04
CA GLY A 44 -22.86 -13.60 6.01
C GLY A 44 -22.38 -12.37 5.23
N HIS A 45 -21.27 -11.74 5.64
CA HIS A 45 -20.67 -10.64 4.89
C HIS A 45 -19.99 -11.12 3.60
N ARG A 46 -20.02 -10.31 2.54
CA ARG A 46 -19.37 -10.64 1.26
C ARG A 46 -17.86 -10.35 1.31
N CYS A 47 -17.06 -11.23 0.70
CA CYS A 47 -15.62 -11.03 0.52
C CYS A 47 -15.31 -10.63 -0.93
N MET A 48 -14.26 -9.82 -1.12
CA MET A 48 -13.89 -9.17 -2.39
C MET A 48 -15.03 -8.38 -3.07
N GLY A 49 -16.13 -8.13 -2.35
CA GLY A 49 -17.35 -7.54 -2.92
C GLY A 49 -18.05 -8.38 -4.01
N ILE A 50 -17.42 -9.41 -4.57
CA ILE A 50 -17.94 -10.19 -5.70
C ILE A 50 -17.81 -11.70 -5.55
N LEU A 51 -17.16 -12.22 -4.49
CA LEU A 51 -17.05 -13.67 -4.31
C LEU A 51 -18.44 -14.26 -4.05
N PRO A 52 -18.81 -15.37 -4.72
CA PRO A 52 -20.14 -15.94 -4.61
C PRO A 52 -20.43 -16.45 -3.19
N THR A 53 -19.42 -17.04 -2.56
CA THR A 53 -19.49 -17.55 -1.18
C THR A 53 -19.27 -16.39 -0.19
N ARG A 54 -20.30 -16.07 0.59
CA ARG A 54 -20.21 -15.16 1.74
C ARG A 54 -19.45 -15.80 2.90
N ALA A 55 -19.01 -15.00 3.86
CA ALA A 55 -18.36 -15.47 5.07
C ALA A 55 -19.25 -16.49 5.82
N GLN A 56 -18.70 -17.66 6.12
CA GLN A 56 -19.35 -18.78 6.81
C GLN A 56 -18.63 -19.15 8.11
N ARG A 57 -17.33 -18.85 8.19
CA ARG A 57 -16.50 -19.05 9.38
C ARG A 57 -15.39 -18.01 9.43
N ILE A 58 -14.80 -17.85 10.61
CA ILE A 58 -13.60 -17.04 10.82
C ILE A 58 -12.43 -18.02 10.99
N ASP A 59 -11.53 -18.09 10.00
CA ASP A 59 -10.32 -18.90 10.09
C ASP A 59 -9.27 -18.18 10.95
N ASP A 60 -9.18 -16.86 10.80
CA ASP A 60 -8.35 -15.99 11.63
C ASP A 60 -8.85 -14.53 11.61
N PRO A 61 -8.63 -13.76 12.70
CA PRO A 61 -9.16 -12.40 12.82
C PRO A 61 -8.45 -11.42 11.88
N LEU A 62 -9.17 -10.36 11.53
CA LEU A 62 -8.71 -9.23 10.72
C LEU A 62 -8.46 -8.03 11.65
N GLU A 63 -7.35 -7.33 11.46
CA GLU A 63 -6.96 -6.18 12.28
C GLU A 63 -6.73 -4.93 11.41
N ALA A 64 -7.09 -3.76 11.95
CA ALA A 64 -6.48 -2.50 11.54
C ALA A 64 -5.31 -2.23 12.50
N ARG A 65 -4.12 -2.02 11.95
CA ARG A 65 -2.88 -1.78 12.72
C ARG A 65 -2.17 -0.56 12.16
N GLY A 66 -1.91 0.42 13.01
CA GLY A 66 -1.31 1.67 12.57
C GLY A 66 -0.39 2.31 13.57
N LEU A 67 0.30 3.33 13.09
CA LEU A 67 1.15 4.21 13.87
C LEU A 67 0.84 5.67 13.55
N VAL A 68 1.13 6.55 14.50
CA VAL A 68 1.07 8.00 14.35
C VAL A 68 2.46 8.57 14.60
N LEU A 69 3.04 9.21 13.59
CA LEU A 69 4.30 9.96 13.70
C LEU A 69 3.98 11.38 14.19
N LEU A 70 4.61 11.78 15.29
CA LEU A 70 4.40 13.04 16.00
C LEU A 70 5.73 13.79 16.11
N GLY A 71 5.72 15.11 16.12
CA GLY A 71 6.94 15.93 16.28
C GLY A 71 7.48 16.55 14.98
N GLY A 72 6.84 16.26 13.84
CA GLY A 72 6.91 17.10 12.64
C GLY A 72 5.89 18.25 12.68
N GLU A 73 5.65 18.88 11.53
CA GLU A 73 4.70 20.00 11.39
C GLU A 73 3.28 19.65 11.87
N GLN A 74 2.76 18.49 11.44
CA GLN A 74 1.48 17.93 11.85
C GLN A 74 1.59 16.40 11.92
N PRO A 75 0.75 15.72 12.72
CA PRO A 75 0.76 14.27 12.84
C PRO A 75 0.58 13.57 11.48
N ILE A 76 1.28 12.47 11.28
CA ILE A 76 1.14 11.61 10.09
C ILE A 76 0.69 10.24 10.56
N VAL A 77 -0.40 9.73 9.97
CA VAL A 77 -0.97 8.43 10.30
C VAL A 77 -0.64 7.45 9.19
N VAL A 78 -0.12 6.28 9.54
CA VAL A 78 0.02 5.14 8.62
C VAL A 78 -0.74 3.96 9.20
N VAL A 79 -1.69 3.42 8.44
CA VAL A 79 -2.52 2.29 8.90
C VAL A 79 -2.67 1.24 7.80
N ALA A 80 -2.39 0.00 8.19
CA ALA A 80 -2.71 -1.19 7.42
C ALA A 80 -4.05 -1.75 7.90
N VAL A 81 -4.94 -2.06 6.96
CA VAL A 81 -6.22 -2.71 7.24
C VAL A 81 -6.21 -4.08 6.60
N ASP A 82 -6.47 -5.13 7.39
CA ASP A 82 -6.61 -6.51 6.90
C ASP A 82 -7.91 -6.70 6.08
N TRP A 83 -8.18 -5.82 5.13
CA TRP A 83 -9.30 -5.87 4.19
C TRP A 83 -8.80 -5.99 2.75
N CYS A 84 -9.72 -6.22 1.82
CA CYS A 84 -9.36 -6.33 0.42
C CYS A 84 -9.15 -4.95 -0.21
N GLU A 85 -10.15 -4.07 -0.15
CA GLU A 85 -10.05 -2.70 -0.67
C GLU A 85 -10.94 -1.72 0.09
N LEU A 86 -10.46 -0.48 0.20
CA LEU A 86 -11.23 0.69 0.57
C LEU A 86 -11.28 1.62 -0.65
N ARG A 87 -12.48 2.01 -1.08
CA ARG A 87 -12.69 2.74 -2.33
C ARG A 87 -13.54 3.98 -2.12
N ASN A 88 -13.27 5.02 -2.90
CA ASN A 88 -14.10 6.21 -3.04
C ASN A 88 -14.52 6.77 -1.67
N GLY A 89 -15.82 6.95 -1.44
CA GLY A 89 -16.33 7.52 -0.20
C GLY A 89 -16.05 6.69 1.06
N ALA A 90 -15.77 5.38 0.94
CA ALA A 90 -15.33 4.58 2.09
C ALA A 90 -13.87 4.90 2.46
N TYR A 91 -12.99 5.03 1.46
CA TYR A 91 -11.60 5.46 1.66
C TYR A 91 -11.53 6.86 2.30
N ASP A 92 -12.32 7.81 1.79
CA ASP A 92 -12.40 9.16 2.35
C ASP A 92 -12.91 9.16 3.79
N GLN A 93 -13.91 8.32 4.12
CA GLN A 93 -14.44 8.21 5.48
C GLN A 93 -13.39 7.73 6.48
N TRP A 94 -12.55 6.76 6.11
CA TRP A 94 -11.43 6.32 6.95
C TRP A 94 -10.43 7.46 7.15
N ARG A 95 -10.02 8.14 6.08
CA ARG A 95 -9.04 9.22 6.17
C ARG A 95 -9.53 10.40 6.99
N ASP A 96 -10.79 10.82 6.81
CA ASP A 96 -11.37 11.93 7.55
C ASP A 96 -11.50 11.62 9.04
N ALA A 97 -11.95 10.41 9.41
CA ALA A 97 -12.10 10.01 10.81
C ALA A 97 -10.74 9.91 11.53
N LEU A 98 -9.74 9.31 10.88
CA LEU A 98 -8.39 9.17 11.46
C LEU A 98 -7.66 10.52 11.50
N ALA A 99 -7.87 11.39 10.51
CA ALA A 99 -7.32 12.74 10.51
C ALA A 99 -7.85 13.55 11.69
N LEU A 100 -9.16 13.50 11.93
CA LEU A 100 -9.80 14.14 13.08
C LEU A 100 -9.25 13.59 14.41
N ALA A 101 -9.15 12.27 14.54
CA ALA A 101 -8.64 11.62 15.75
C ALA A 101 -7.16 11.96 16.05
N ALA A 102 -6.35 12.12 15.00
CA ALA A 102 -4.94 12.47 15.13
C ALA A 102 -4.69 13.99 15.25
N GLY A 103 -5.68 14.83 14.93
CA GLY A 103 -5.49 16.28 14.83
C GLY A 103 -4.66 16.70 13.62
N THR A 104 -4.94 16.12 12.46
CA THR A 104 -4.21 16.36 11.19
C THR A 104 -5.15 16.49 9.99
N SER A 105 -4.63 16.54 8.77
CA SER A 105 -5.41 16.54 7.52
C SER A 105 -5.53 15.15 6.90
N ARG A 106 -6.57 14.92 6.09
CA ARG A 106 -6.76 13.64 5.38
C ARG A 106 -5.56 13.25 4.52
N GLN A 107 -4.84 14.22 3.94
CA GLN A 107 -3.63 14.02 3.14
C GLN A 107 -2.54 13.30 3.95
N ARG A 108 -2.43 13.61 5.23
CA ARG A 108 -1.46 13.01 6.16
C ARG A 108 -1.90 11.66 6.73
N VAL A 109 -2.99 11.08 6.24
CA VAL A 109 -3.46 9.74 6.61
C VAL A 109 -3.24 8.78 5.44
N LEU A 110 -2.22 7.95 5.57
CA LEU A 110 -1.88 6.86 4.66
C LEU A 110 -2.63 5.60 5.11
N VAL A 111 -3.81 5.38 4.52
CA VAL A 111 -4.60 4.15 4.71
C VAL A 111 -4.29 3.20 3.57
N ALA A 112 -3.94 1.96 3.87
CA ALA A 112 -3.71 0.91 2.89
C ALA A 112 -4.36 -0.42 3.30
N CYS A 113 -4.92 -1.13 2.33
CA CYS A 113 -5.42 -2.50 2.54
C CYS A 113 -4.30 -3.52 2.30
N LEU A 114 -4.35 -4.66 3.01
CA LEU A 114 -3.45 -5.77 2.70
C LEU A 114 -3.80 -6.44 1.37
N HIS A 115 -5.08 -6.43 1.00
CA HIS A 115 -5.60 -6.93 -0.26
C HIS A 115 -5.81 -8.44 -0.36
N GLN A 116 -6.00 -9.13 0.75
CA GLN A 116 -6.42 -10.53 0.72
C GLN A 116 -7.91 -10.66 0.35
N HIS A 117 -8.26 -11.70 -0.40
CA HIS A 117 -9.58 -11.82 -1.02
C HIS A 117 -10.65 -12.45 -0.13
N ASP A 118 -10.28 -13.06 1.00
CA ASP A 118 -11.20 -13.53 2.04
C ASP A 118 -11.59 -12.40 3.03
N ALA A 119 -11.60 -11.16 2.55
CA ALA A 119 -11.88 -9.94 3.30
C ALA A 119 -12.74 -8.97 2.44
N PRO A 120 -13.35 -7.91 3.00
CA PRO A 120 -14.33 -7.11 2.29
C PRO A 120 -13.71 -6.11 1.31
N VAL A 121 -14.51 -5.71 0.31
CA VAL A 121 -14.32 -4.48 -0.47
C VAL A 121 -15.42 -3.51 -0.03
N CYS A 122 -15.05 -2.29 0.34
CA CYS A 122 -16.00 -1.28 0.77
C CYS A 122 -15.96 -0.06 -0.16
N ASP A 123 -17.12 0.30 -0.71
CA ASP A 123 -17.33 1.49 -1.54
C ASP A 123 -18.70 2.10 -1.22
N ARG A 124 -18.70 3.24 -0.53
CA ARG A 124 -19.93 3.91 -0.08
C ARG A 124 -20.81 4.37 -1.23
N GLY A 125 -20.22 4.86 -2.33
CA GLY A 125 -20.99 5.32 -3.49
C GLY A 125 -21.63 4.15 -4.23
N ALA A 126 -20.88 3.07 -4.42
CA ALA A 126 -21.37 1.86 -5.07
C ALA A 126 -22.50 1.20 -4.27
N GLN A 127 -22.36 1.11 -2.95
CA GLN A 127 -23.39 0.53 -2.11
C GLN A 127 -24.66 1.39 -2.05
N ARG A 128 -24.56 2.72 -2.17
CA ARG A 128 -25.73 3.59 -2.34
C ARG A 128 -26.45 3.30 -3.66
N LEU A 129 -25.72 3.17 -4.77
CA LEU A 129 -26.29 2.82 -6.08
C LEU A 129 -26.96 1.43 -6.06
N LEU A 130 -26.40 0.47 -5.30
CA LEU A 130 -27.02 -0.84 -5.10
C LEU A 130 -28.32 -0.75 -4.29
N ASP A 131 -28.40 0.12 -3.28
CA ASP A 131 -29.65 0.33 -2.54
C ASP A 131 -30.79 0.82 -3.45
N GLU A 132 -30.48 1.73 -4.38
CA GLU A 132 -31.45 2.30 -5.32
C GLU A 132 -32.10 1.25 -6.23
N VAL A 133 -31.44 0.11 -6.45
CA VAL A 133 -31.95 -1.02 -7.23
C VAL A 133 -32.36 -2.22 -6.37
N GLY A 134 -32.61 -1.99 -5.08
CA GLY A 134 -33.15 -2.98 -4.15
C GLY A 134 -32.14 -4.01 -3.65
N LEU A 135 -30.85 -3.67 -3.61
CA LEU A 135 -29.75 -4.54 -3.14
C LEU A 135 -29.04 -3.98 -1.88
N PRO A 136 -29.76 -3.78 -0.76
CA PRO A 136 -29.18 -3.22 0.44
C PRO A 136 -28.16 -4.16 1.08
N GLY A 137 -26.99 -3.62 1.44
CA GLY A 137 -25.91 -4.36 2.11
C GLY A 137 -25.26 -5.46 1.26
N GLU A 138 -25.48 -5.43 -0.06
CA GLU A 138 -25.05 -6.48 -0.96
C GLU A 138 -23.54 -6.49 -1.25
N LEU A 139 -22.93 -5.30 -1.35
CA LEU A 139 -21.49 -5.12 -1.46
C LEU A 139 -20.83 -5.26 -0.08
N TYR A 140 -21.34 -4.53 0.91
CA TYR A 140 -20.83 -4.57 2.29
C TYR A 140 -21.88 -4.09 3.32
N ASP A 141 -21.68 -4.47 4.58
CA ASP A 141 -22.47 -3.98 5.71
C ASP A 141 -22.00 -2.58 6.13
N ARG A 142 -22.82 -1.57 5.82
CA ARG A 142 -22.53 -0.16 6.14
C ARG A 142 -22.42 0.11 7.64
N ALA A 143 -23.30 -0.49 8.45
CA ALA A 143 -23.32 -0.23 9.89
C ALA A 143 -22.06 -0.82 10.55
N PHE A 144 -21.67 -2.03 10.15
CA PHE A 144 -20.42 -2.63 10.58
C PHE A 144 -19.20 -1.81 10.16
N HIS A 145 -19.18 -1.33 8.91
CA HIS A 145 -18.10 -0.46 8.42
C HIS A 145 -17.97 0.83 9.24
N ASP A 146 -19.08 1.52 9.47
CA ASP A 146 -19.10 2.78 10.23
C ASP A 146 -18.63 2.57 11.67
N ASP A 147 -19.03 1.45 12.30
CA ASP A 147 -18.54 1.08 13.62
C ASP A 147 -17.04 0.75 13.63
N CYS A 148 -16.53 0.04 12.61
CA CYS A 148 -15.09 -0.18 12.44
C CYS A 148 -14.32 1.14 12.38
N VAL A 149 -14.72 2.07 11.51
CA VAL A 149 -14.08 3.40 11.39
C VAL A 149 -14.06 4.12 12.74
N ARG A 150 -15.19 4.13 13.44
CA ARG A 150 -15.32 4.76 14.75
C ARG A 150 -14.37 4.13 15.79
N ARG A 151 -14.31 2.79 15.86
CA ARG A 151 -13.45 2.08 16.82
C ARG A 151 -11.97 2.30 16.53
N VAL A 152 -11.55 2.27 15.26
CA VAL A 152 -10.16 2.52 14.88
C VAL A 152 -9.76 3.97 15.19
N ALA A 153 -10.63 4.95 14.89
CA ALA A 153 -10.39 6.34 15.23
C ALA A 153 -10.28 6.57 16.75
N ALA A 154 -11.12 5.90 17.54
CA ALA A 154 -11.02 5.95 19.00
C ALA A 154 -9.69 5.35 19.50
N ALA A 155 -9.29 4.17 19.01
CA ALA A 155 -8.02 3.55 19.38
C ALA A 155 -6.81 4.42 19.00
N LEU A 156 -6.86 5.08 17.83
CA LEU A 156 -5.85 6.07 17.44
C LEU A 156 -5.79 7.20 18.47
N ALA A 157 -6.92 7.86 18.76
CA ALA A 157 -6.95 8.99 19.69
C ALA A 157 -6.45 8.61 21.08
N GLU A 158 -6.82 7.43 21.57
CA GLU A 158 -6.36 6.87 22.86
C GLU A 158 -4.85 6.57 22.86
N SER A 159 -4.26 6.23 21.71
CA SER A 159 -2.84 5.92 21.62
C SER A 159 -1.92 7.15 21.67
N VAL A 160 -2.40 8.32 21.23
CA VAL A 160 -1.58 9.54 21.07
C VAL A 160 -0.94 10.01 22.39
N PRO A 161 -1.66 10.08 23.53
CA PRO A 161 -1.06 10.42 24.82
C PRO A 161 0.05 9.47 25.28
N ALA A 162 0.03 8.20 24.83
CA ALA A 162 1.01 7.18 25.16
C ALA A 162 2.21 7.14 24.18
N ALA A 163 2.34 8.12 23.29
CA ALA A 163 3.41 8.16 22.30
C ALA A 163 4.80 8.13 22.93
N ARG A 164 5.68 7.31 22.36
CA ARG A 164 7.06 7.09 22.81
C ARG A 164 8.04 7.82 21.90
N SER A 165 9.11 8.38 22.47
CA SER A 165 10.18 9.01 21.68
C SER A 165 10.84 8.01 20.72
N VAL A 166 11.15 8.48 19.51
CA VAL A 166 11.93 7.78 18.50
C VAL A 166 13.31 8.43 18.46
N THR A 167 14.32 7.68 18.85
CA THR A 167 15.72 8.10 18.83
C THR A 167 16.39 7.77 17.50
N HIS A 168 16.04 6.62 16.91
CA HIS A 168 16.63 6.11 15.68
C HIS A 168 15.56 5.43 14.83
N ILE A 169 15.80 5.41 13.53
CA ILE A 169 15.16 4.46 12.61
C ILE A 169 16.19 3.40 12.19
N GLY A 170 15.72 2.22 11.80
CA GLY A 170 16.55 1.17 11.22
C GLY A 170 16.01 0.78 9.88
N LEU A 171 16.89 0.75 8.87
CA LEU A 171 16.52 0.48 7.49
C LEU A 171 17.12 -0.86 7.09
N GLY A 172 16.26 -1.83 6.80
CA GLY A 172 16.68 -3.20 6.52
C GLY A 172 15.82 -3.86 5.45
N GLU A 173 16.42 -4.76 4.71
CA GLU A 173 15.75 -5.50 3.64
C GLU A 173 16.27 -6.92 3.54
N ALA A 174 15.42 -7.81 3.01
CA ALA A 174 15.75 -9.20 2.76
C ALA A 174 14.98 -9.76 1.57
N ASN A 175 15.63 -10.67 0.84
CA ASN A 175 14.97 -11.41 -0.24
C ASN A 175 13.86 -12.29 0.33
N VAL A 176 12.67 -12.23 -0.28
CA VAL A 176 11.60 -13.19 -0.06
C VAL A 176 11.74 -14.32 -1.06
N GLU A 177 12.15 -15.49 -0.58
CA GLU A 177 12.35 -16.63 -1.45
C GLU A 177 11.05 -17.35 -1.77
N LYS A 178 10.79 -17.54 -3.07
CA LYS A 178 9.73 -18.42 -3.59
C LYS A 178 8.33 -18.04 -3.08
N VAL A 179 7.99 -16.75 -3.10
CA VAL A 179 6.61 -16.30 -2.82
C VAL A 179 6.02 -15.66 -4.06
N ALA A 180 6.67 -14.66 -4.65
CA ALA A 180 6.09 -13.87 -5.72
C ALA A 180 6.45 -14.37 -7.12
N SER A 181 5.53 -14.16 -8.06
CA SER A 181 5.79 -14.25 -9.51
C SER A 181 4.85 -13.33 -10.27
N ASN A 182 5.33 -12.78 -11.39
CA ASN A 182 4.58 -11.85 -12.21
C ASN A 182 3.46 -12.56 -12.99
N ARG A 183 2.29 -11.93 -13.14
CA ARG A 183 1.14 -12.46 -13.89
C ARG A 183 1.47 -12.71 -15.37
N ARG A 184 2.42 -11.97 -15.91
CA ARG A 184 2.87 -12.02 -17.32
C ARG A 184 3.55 -13.36 -17.63
N LEU A 185 3.02 -14.04 -18.64
CA LEU A 185 3.55 -15.27 -19.22
C LEU A 185 3.80 -15.09 -20.71
N VAL A 186 4.89 -15.67 -21.22
CA VAL A 186 5.15 -15.81 -22.65
C VAL A 186 4.82 -17.25 -23.04
N MET A 187 3.81 -17.43 -23.88
CA MET A 187 3.37 -18.72 -24.38
C MET A 187 4.38 -19.31 -25.37
N PRO A 188 4.38 -20.63 -25.64
CA PRO A 188 5.32 -21.26 -26.60
C PRO A 188 5.25 -20.68 -28.02
N ASP A 189 4.12 -20.11 -28.42
CA ASP A 189 3.90 -19.43 -29.70
C ASP A 189 4.40 -17.97 -29.71
N GLY A 190 5.02 -17.50 -28.62
CA GLY A 190 5.52 -16.14 -28.44
C GLY A 190 4.47 -15.13 -27.96
N ARG A 191 3.19 -15.51 -27.85
CA ARG A 191 2.13 -14.61 -27.38
C ARG A 191 2.29 -14.31 -25.88
N VAL A 192 2.12 -13.05 -25.51
CA VAL A 192 2.06 -12.64 -24.10
C VAL A 192 0.64 -12.81 -23.56
N THR A 193 0.52 -13.33 -22.34
CA THR A 193 -0.73 -13.37 -21.56
C THR A 193 -0.47 -12.92 -20.13
N PHE A 194 -1.53 -12.59 -19.39
CA PHE A 194 -1.46 -12.27 -17.96
C PHE A 194 -2.19 -13.32 -17.11
N ALA A 195 -2.16 -14.57 -17.59
CA ALA A 195 -2.96 -15.67 -17.05
C ALA A 195 -2.28 -16.45 -15.90
N ARG A 196 -1.13 -15.98 -15.38
CA ARG A 196 -0.60 -16.52 -14.12
C ARG A 196 -1.40 -15.90 -12.97
N TYR A 197 -2.40 -16.64 -12.49
CA TYR A 197 -3.18 -16.31 -11.31
C TYR A 197 -2.56 -16.91 -10.05
N SER A 198 -3.14 -16.64 -8.88
CA SER A 198 -2.49 -17.00 -7.62
C SER A 198 -2.24 -18.49 -7.39
N ARG A 199 -3.03 -19.39 -7.98
CA ARG A 199 -2.88 -20.85 -7.83
C ARG A 199 -2.16 -21.53 -9.00
N SER A 200 -1.50 -20.75 -9.86
CA SER A 200 -0.91 -21.27 -11.10
C SER A 200 0.30 -22.19 -10.90
N GLY A 201 0.81 -22.38 -9.68
CA GLY A 201 1.83 -23.37 -9.37
C GLY A 201 1.36 -24.82 -9.54
N GLY A 202 0.05 -25.06 -9.60
CA GLY A 202 -0.51 -26.37 -9.92
C GLY A 202 -0.51 -26.70 -11.42
N ASP A 203 -0.29 -25.71 -12.28
CA ASP A 203 -0.12 -25.89 -13.72
C ASP A 203 1.36 -26.03 -14.05
N SER A 204 1.75 -27.12 -14.73
CA SER A 204 3.16 -27.44 -14.97
C SER A 204 3.87 -26.40 -15.83
N PHE A 205 3.17 -25.78 -16.78
CA PHE A 205 3.72 -24.73 -17.62
C PHE A 205 3.97 -23.44 -16.81
N ALA A 206 2.96 -22.96 -16.09
CA ALA A 206 3.08 -21.72 -15.31
C ALA A 206 4.07 -21.87 -14.14
N ALA A 207 4.17 -23.07 -13.54
CA ALA A 207 5.15 -23.41 -12.52
C ALA A 207 6.60 -23.41 -13.06
N ALA A 208 6.81 -23.96 -14.26
CA ALA A 208 8.12 -24.02 -14.91
C ALA A 208 8.55 -22.67 -15.52
N ALA A 209 7.60 -21.81 -15.89
CA ALA A 209 7.88 -20.52 -16.51
C ALA A 209 8.70 -19.59 -15.57
N PRO A 210 9.53 -18.68 -16.12
CA PRO A 210 10.30 -17.71 -15.35
C PRO A 210 9.42 -16.88 -14.39
N GLU A 211 9.96 -16.44 -13.26
CA GLU A 211 9.23 -15.61 -12.29
C GLU A 211 8.64 -14.34 -12.92
N GLY A 212 9.31 -13.78 -13.93
CA GLY A 212 8.94 -12.49 -14.50
C GLY A 212 9.41 -11.34 -13.61
N LEU A 213 8.90 -10.13 -13.85
CA LEU A 213 9.29 -8.93 -13.11
C LEU A 213 8.66 -8.95 -11.71
N ILE A 214 9.49 -9.02 -10.67
CA ILE A 214 9.08 -8.87 -9.28
C ILE A 214 10.04 -7.91 -8.57
N ASP A 215 9.62 -7.40 -7.41
CA ASP A 215 10.56 -6.88 -6.42
C ASP A 215 10.78 -7.97 -5.36
N PRO A 216 11.97 -8.59 -5.29
CA PRO A 216 12.22 -9.67 -4.34
C PRO A 216 12.43 -9.17 -2.91
N GLN A 217 12.61 -7.86 -2.70
CA GLN A 217 12.97 -7.31 -1.40
C GLN A 217 11.73 -7.06 -0.54
N LEU A 218 11.66 -7.72 0.62
CA LEU A 218 10.85 -7.23 1.73
C LEU A 218 11.66 -6.14 2.44
N LYS A 219 11.08 -4.95 2.53
CA LYS A 219 11.70 -3.78 3.16
C LYS A 219 11.09 -3.50 4.51
N THR A 220 11.91 -3.11 5.48
CA THR A 220 11.50 -2.84 6.86
C THR A 220 12.06 -1.51 7.34
N ILE A 221 11.19 -0.69 7.94
CA ILE A 221 11.57 0.46 8.77
C ILE A 221 11.29 0.08 10.22
N CYS A 222 12.34 -0.03 11.02
CA CYS A 222 12.25 -0.21 12.47
C CYS A 222 12.32 1.16 13.17
N PHE A 223 11.54 1.36 14.22
CA PHE A 223 11.59 2.55 15.07
C PHE A 223 12.17 2.16 16.43
N TYR A 224 13.10 2.96 16.97
CA TYR A 224 13.79 2.67 18.21
C TYR A 224 13.68 3.79 19.24
N ASN A 225 13.49 3.42 20.50
CA ASN A 225 13.72 4.27 21.65
C ASN A 225 14.93 3.73 22.43
N GLY A 226 16.10 4.36 22.27
CA GLY A 226 17.37 3.80 22.70
C GLY A 226 17.60 2.44 22.03
N ASP A 227 17.82 1.41 22.83
CA ASP A 227 18.03 0.04 22.34
C ASP A 227 16.74 -0.75 22.09
N THR A 228 15.58 -0.21 22.49
CA THR A 228 14.29 -0.89 22.37
C THR A 228 13.65 -0.61 21.03
N THR A 229 13.39 -1.65 20.23
CA THR A 229 12.52 -1.55 19.05
C THR A 229 11.08 -1.38 19.51
N ILE A 230 10.39 -0.34 19.04
CA ILE A 230 9.01 -0.01 19.47
C ILE A 230 7.98 -0.35 18.40
N ALA A 231 8.36 -0.28 17.12
CA ALA A 231 7.53 -0.68 15.99
C ALA A 231 8.40 -1.09 14.81
N ALA A 232 7.87 -1.96 13.95
CA ALA A 232 8.45 -2.31 12.66
C ALA A 232 7.36 -2.26 11.58
N LEU A 233 7.66 -1.56 10.49
CA LEU A 233 6.81 -1.44 9.31
C LEU A 233 7.46 -2.21 8.17
N HIS A 234 6.78 -3.25 7.68
CA HIS A 234 7.24 -4.11 6.60
C HIS A 234 6.45 -3.85 5.32
N SER A 235 7.10 -3.90 4.16
CA SER A 235 6.43 -3.91 2.86
C SER A 235 7.02 -4.97 1.93
N TYR A 236 6.16 -5.71 1.25
CA TYR A 236 6.55 -6.64 0.18
C TYR A 236 5.49 -6.69 -0.92
N ALA A 237 5.92 -6.68 -2.18
CA ALA A 237 5.03 -6.65 -3.34
C ALA A 237 4.55 -8.06 -3.73
N THR A 238 3.40 -8.49 -3.20
CA THR A 238 2.69 -9.69 -3.67
C THR A 238 1.21 -9.63 -3.31
N HIS A 239 0.31 -10.06 -4.20
CA HIS A 239 -1.07 -10.34 -3.82
C HIS A 239 -1.12 -11.41 -2.72
N PRO A 240 -1.67 -11.12 -1.52
CA PRO A 240 -1.78 -12.09 -0.44
C PRO A 240 -2.97 -13.02 -0.65
N MET A 241 -2.82 -13.94 -1.59
CA MET A 241 -3.87 -14.86 -2.02
C MET A 241 -3.34 -16.29 -2.06
N SER A 242 -3.30 -17.03 -0.95
CA SER A 242 -3.01 -18.48 -1.05
C SER A 242 -4.17 -19.23 -1.71
N TYR A 243 -5.25 -19.43 -0.96
CA TYR A 243 -6.53 -19.96 -1.42
C TYR A 243 -7.59 -19.02 -0.85
N TYR A 244 -8.76 -18.92 -1.49
CA TYR A 244 -9.80 -17.99 -1.04
C TYR A 244 -11.15 -18.36 -1.67
N GLY A 245 -12.23 -17.71 -1.20
CA GLY A 245 -13.57 -17.86 -1.76
C GLY A 245 -14.34 -19.09 -1.24
N GLN A 246 -13.85 -19.70 -0.17
CA GLN A 246 -14.45 -20.88 0.47
C GLN A 246 -15.21 -20.53 1.76
N GLY A 247 -15.56 -19.26 1.94
CA GLY A 247 -16.32 -18.76 3.10
C GLY A 247 -15.52 -18.65 4.41
N GLY A 248 -14.20 -18.83 4.40
CA GLY A 248 -13.36 -18.61 5.58
C GLY A 248 -12.78 -17.20 5.55
N VAL A 249 -13.05 -16.39 6.58
CA VAL A 249 -12.43 -15.07 6.75
C VAL A 249 -11.00 -15.25 7.25
N SER A 250 -10.04 -14.62 6.58
CA SER A 250 -8.61 -14.75 6.88
C SER A 250 -7.83 -13.51 6.46
N ALA A 251 -6.77 -13.19 7.19
CA ALA A 251 -5.73 -12.21 6.82
C ALA A 251 -4.66 -12.81 5.88
N ASP A 252 -4.84 -14.08 5.49
CA ASP A 252 -4.00 -14.84 4.56
C ASP A 252 -2.51 -14.86 4.97
N PHE A 253 -1.62 -15.38 4.12
CA PHE A 253 -0.26 -15.74 4.55
C PHE A 253 0.56 -14.57 5.11
N VAL A 254 0.28 -13.32 4.68
CA VAL A 254 0.96 -12.12 5.18
C VAL A 254 0.51 -11.73 6.59
N GLY A 255 -0.80 -11.84 6.89
CA GLY A 255 -1.33 -11.57 8.23
C GLY A 255 -0.90 -12.64 9.24
N LEU A 256 -0.84 -13.91 8.82
CA LEU A 256 -0.28 -14.99 9.63
C LEU A 256 1.22 -14.75 9.95
N ALA A 257 2.01 -14.33 8.95
CA ALA A 257 3.42 -14.01 9.14
C ALA A 257 3.62 -12.84 10.12
N ARG A 258 2.85 -11.75 9.97
CA ARG A 258 2.86 -10.61 10.89
C ARG A 258 2.50 -11.02 12.31
N ARG A 259 1.44 -11.81 12.50
CA ARG A 259 1.02 -12.29 13.82
C ARG A 259 2.10 -13.13 14.49
N ARG A 260 2.76 -14.01 13.74
CA ARG A 260 3.89 -14.78 14.26
C ARG A 260 5.05 -13.88 14.64
N ARG A 261 5.40 -12.89 13.81
CA ARG A 261 6.45 -11.94 14.16
C ARG A 261 6.11 -11.13 15.41
N GLN A 262 4.84 -10.77 15.61
CA GLN A 262 4.38 -10.08 16.83
C GLN A 262 4.54 -10.94 18.08
N GLN A 263 4.36 -12.26 17.97
CA GLN A 263 4.54 -13.20 19.09
C GLN A 263 6.02 -13.35 19.48
N ASP A 264 6.94 -13.28 18.52
CA ASP A 264 8.39 -13.35 18.78
C ASP A 264 8.90 -12.14 19.59
N ASP A 265 8.32 -10.96 19.40
CA ASP A 265 8.68 -9.74 20.13
C ASP A 265 7.44 -8.91 20.48
N PRO A 266 6.84 -9.13 21.65
CA PRO A 266 5.66 -8.38 22.11
C PRO A 266 5.89 -6.88 22.31
N ASN A 267 7.15 -6.43 22.42
CA ASN A 267 7.47 -5.01 22.65
C ASN A 267 7.61 -4.22 21.34
N CYS A 268 7.82 -4.92 20.22
CA CYS A 268 7.88 -4.33 18.90
C CYS A 268 6.52 -4.48 18.20
N PHE A 269 5.81 -3.38 18.00
CA PHE A 269 4.54 -3.39 17.28
C PHE A 269 4.75 -3.67 15.79
N GLN A 270 4.16 -4.76 15.30
CA GLN A 270 4.37 -5.24 13.93
C GLN A 270 3.27 -4.74 12.98
N ILE A 271 3.67 -4.09 11.88
CA ILE A 271 2.79 -3.65 10.79
C ILE A 271 3.32 -4.24 9.49
N TYR A 272 2.46 -4.97 8.77
CA TYR A 272 2.74 -5.39 7.39
C TYR A 272 1.88 -4.56 6.45
N LEU A 273 2.44 -4.15 5.33
CA LEU A 273 1.78 -3.47 4.23
C LEU A 273 2.12 -4.22 2.95
N THR A 274 1.22 -4.20 1.97
CA THR A 274 1.50 -4.79 0.67
C THR A 274 2.08 -3.72 -0.25
N GLY A 275 3.15 -4.07 -0.98
CA GLY A 275 3.76 -3.20 -1.99
C GLY A 275 2.89 -3.08 -3.25
N CYS A 276 3.44 -2.48 -4.31
CA CYS A 276 2.77 -2.43 -5.61
C CYS A 276 2.76 -3.82 -6.25
N SER A 277 1.64 -4.55 -6.13
CA SER A 277 1.53 -5.94 -6.60
C SER A 277 0.42 -6.22 -7.60
N GLY A 278 -0.14 -5.22 -8.29
CA GLY A 278 -1.17 -5.44 -9.32
C GLY A 278 -0.89 -6.60 -10.28
N ASP A 279 0.37 -6.75 -10.70
CA ASP A 279 0.82 -7.82 -11.57
C ASP A 279 1.70 -8.86 -10.88
N VAL A 280 1.71 -8.95 -9.54
CA VAL A 280 2.54 -9.87 -8.78
C VAL A 280 1.70 -10.71 -7.83
N THR A 281 1.82 -12.03 -7.92
CA THR A 281 0.99 -12.98 -7.17
C THR A 281 1.81 -14.15 -6.62
N ALA A 282 1.24 -14.93 -5.70
CA ALA A 282 1.87 -16.17 -5.22
C ALA A 282 2.16 -17.13 -6.40
N GLY A 283 1.25 -17.15 -7.37
CA GLY A 283 1.47 -17.63 -8.73
C GLY A 283 2.15 -18.99 -8.81
N LYS A 284 3.35 -19.01 -9.40
CA LYS A 284 4.11 -20.25 -9.64
C LYS A 284 4.48 -20.99 -8.36
N TYR A 285 4.48 -20.32 -7.21
CA TYR A 285 4.89 -20.88 -5.92
C TYR A 285 3.73 -21.36 -5.08
N ASN A 286 2.51 -21.34 -5.62
CA ASN A 286 1.31 -21.72 -4.92
C ASN A 286 0.45 -22.61 -5.82
N ASP A 287 0.25 -23.85 -5.39
CA ASP A 287 -0.59 -24.84 -6.08
C ASP A 287 -2.07 -24.73 -5.71
N GLY A 288 -2.42 -23.81 -4.81
CA GLY A 288 -3.78 -23.59 -4.33
C GLY A 288 -4.24 -24.57 -3.24
N SER A 289 -3.36 -25.46 -2.77
CA SER A 289 -3.64 -26.32 -1.62
C SER A 289 -3.72 -25.50 -0.32
N SER A 290 -4.48 -25.98 0.66
CA SER A 290 -4.58 -25.31 1.96
C SER A 290 -3.23 -25.25 2.69
N ALA A 291 -2.39 -26.27 2.50
CA ALA A 291 -1.04 -26.34 3.08
C ALA A 291 -0.14 -25.17 2.63
N MET A 292 -0.32 -24.67 1.40
CA MET A 292 0.51 -23.58 0.89
C MET A 292 0.36 -22.27 1.66
N ARG A 293 -0.77 -22.02 2.33
CA ARG A 293 -0.93 -20.83 3.20
C ARG A 293 0.15 -20.77 4.28
N GLY A 294 0.38 -21.89 4.98
CA GLY A 294 1.41 -21.98 6.02
C GLY A 294 2.83 -21.87 5.47
N VAL A 295 3.08 -22.46 4.29
CA VAL A 295 4.40 -22.39 3.63
C VAL A 295 4.73 -20.97 3.18
N LEU A 296 3.78 -20.25 2.58
CA LEU A 296 3.95 -18.86 2.17
C LEU A 296 4.12 -17.95 3.40
N ALA A 297 3.36 -18.20 4.46
CA ALA A 297 3.46 -17.45 5.71
C ALA A 297 4.85 -17.60 6.35
N GLU A 298 5.40 -18.82 6.39
CA GLU A 298 6.76 -19.07 6.87
C GLU A 298 7.81 -18.31 6.05
N ARG A 299 7.67 -18.25 4.72
CA ARG A 299 8.61 -17.55 3.83
C ARG A 299 8.59 -16.03 4.08
N ILE A 300 7.41 -15.44 4.19
CA ILE A 300 7.28 -14.01 4.55
C ILE A 300 7.84 -13.75 5.94
N TYR A 301 7.48 -14.57 6.93
CA TYR A 301 7.97 -14.45 8.30
C TYR A 301 9.51 -14.46 8.39
N ARG A 302 10.18 -15.38 7.67
CA ARG A 302 11.64 -15.42 7.60
C ARG A 302 12.23 -14.15 7.03
N ALA A 303 11.63 -13.61 5.96
CA ALA A 303 12.09 -12.38 5.34
C ALA A 303 11.87 -11.16 6.26
N MET A 304 10.75 -11.08 6.99
CA MET A 304 10.53 -10.03 8.00
C MET A 304 11.64 -10.05 9.05
N ARG A 305 11.93 -11.23 9.63
CA ARG A 305 13.01 -11.38 10.61
C ARG A 305 14.38 -11.02 10.05
N ALA A 306 14.69 -11.48 8.82
CA ALA A 306 15.96 -11.18 8.18
C ALA A 306 16.10 -9.67 7.90
N ALA A 307 15.05 -9.00 7.43
CA ALA A 307 15.06 -7.57 7.17
C ALA A 307 15.26 -6.75 8.46
N GLU A 308 14.65 -7.16 9.58
CA GLU A 308 14.92 -6.52 10.87
C GLU A 308 16.35 -6.74 11.36
N GLN A 309 16.94 -7.91 11.10
CA GLN A 309 18.32 -8.23 11.47
C GLN A 309 19.35 -7.47 10.64
N THR A 310 19.03 -7.15 9.38
CA THR A 310 19.90 -6.35 8.51
C THR A 310 19.72 -4.84 8.70
N ALA A 311 18.78 -4.42 9.56
CA ALA A 311 18.43 -3.02 9.75
C ALA A 311 19.62 -2.18 10.25
N ARG A 312 20.04 -1.20 9.44
CA ARG A 312 21.06 -0.23 9.80
C ARG A 312 20.42 0.93 10.53
N ARG A 313 20.80 1.12 11.80
CA ARG A 313 20.25 2.17 12.66
C ARG A 313 20.89 3.53 12.34
N THR A 314 20.07 4.55 12.13
CA THR A 314 20.48 5.94 11.95
C THR A 314 19.64 6.84 12.85
N PRO A 315 20.20 7.92 13.44
CA PRO A 315 19.42 8.92 14.15
C PRO A 315 18.35 9.54 13.25
N VAL A 316 17.19 9.86 13.80
CA VAL A 316 16.15 10.56 13.03
C VAL A 316 16.51 12.04 12.95
N THR A 317 16.90 12.49 11.76
CA THR A 317 17.23 13.89 11.48
C THR A 317 16.08 14.66 10.84
N LYS A 318 15.10 13.95 10.26
CA LYS A 318 14.06 14.56 9.42
C LYS A 318 12.75 13.77 9.43
N CYS A 319 11.63 14.48 9.45
CA CYS A 319 10.29 13.92 9.21
C CYS A 319 9.45 14.92 8.42
N GLU A 320 9.34 14.73 7.11
CA GLU A 320 8.61 15.62 6.21
C GLU A 320 7.47 14.90 5.49
N PHE A 321 6.39 15.63 5.25
CA PHE A 321 5.24 15.16 4.49
C PHE A 321 5.12 15.92 3.19
N ARG A 322 4.89 15.18 2.09
CA ARG A 322 4.54 15.75 0.78
C ARG A 322 3.38 14.98 0.20
N SER A 323 2.60 15.61 -0.67
CA SER A 323 1.55 14.92 -1.41
C SER A 323 1.41 15.51 -2.79
N ALA A 324 1.40 14.64 -3.79
CA ALA A 324 1.12 15.02 -5.17
C ALA A 324 -0.33 14.68 -5.51
N THR A 325 -0.96 15.51 -6.33
CA THR A 325 -2.26 15.21 -6.91
C THR A 325 -2.08 14.30 -8.12
N LEU A 326 -2.86 13.22 -8.19
CA LEU A 326 -2.81 12.24 -9.25
C LEU A 326 -4.21 12.04 -9.87
N ASP A 327 -4.35 12.50 -11.11
CA ASP A 327 -5.53 12.24 -11.94
C ASP A 327 -5.25 11.10 -12.90
N LEU A 328 -6.04 10.03 -12.87
CA LEU A 328 -5.90 8.91 -13.79
C LEU A 328 -7.06 8.88 -14.79
N PRO A 329 -6.80 8.55 -16.07
CA PRO A 329 -7.87 8.43 -17.06
C PRO A 329 -8.83 7.30 -16.68
N PHE A 330 -10.12 7.51 -16.87
CA PHE A 330 -11.10 6.43 -16.75
C PHE A 330 -11.01 5.47 -17.94
N HIS A 331 -11.52 4.25 -17.74
CA HIS A 331 -11.56 3.20 -18.75
C HIS A 331 -12.18 3.66 -20.07
N GLU A 332 -11.51 3.34 -21.19
CA GLU A 332 -11.81 3.86 -22.52
C GLU A 332 -12.96 3.16 -23.25
N SER A 333 -13.31 1.93 -22.84
CA SER A 333 -14.36 1.13 -23.48
C SER A 333 -15.76 1.68 -23.24
N GLU A 334 -16.62 1.62 -24.27
CA GLU A 334 -18.05 1.95 -24.19
C GLU A 334 -18.81 1.11 -23.15
N ALA A 335 -18.34 -0.11 -22.84
CA ALA A 335 -18.91 -0.93 -21.78
C ALA A 335 -18.79 -0.30 -20.38
N PHE A 336 -17.86 0.63 -20.21
CA PHE A 336 -17.69 1.45 -18.99
C PHE A 336 -18.35 2.84 -19.14
N GLY A 337 -19.12 3.05 -20.23
CA GLY A 337 -20.02 4.17 -20.41
C GLY A 337 -21.10 4.21 -19.31
N ARG A 338 -21.50 5.42 -18.86
CA ARG A 338 -22.47 5.60 -17.78
C ARG A 338 -23.76 4.86 -18.09
N ASP A 339 -24.29 5.02 -19.30
CA ASP A 339 -25.52 4.36 -19.75
C ASP A 339 -25.41 2.83 -19.73
N ALA A 340 -24.28 2.26 -20.18
CA ALA A 340 -24.03 0.82 -20.17
C ALA A 340 -23.95 0.25 -18.75
N LEU A 341 -23.28 0.96 -17.84
CA LEU A 341 -23.16 0.59 -16.44
C LEU A 341 -24.51 0.71 -15.71
N GLU A 342 -25.25 1.79 -15.94
CA GLU A 342 -26.60 1.98 -15.37
C GLU A 342 -27.58 0.91 -15.87
N SER A 343 -27.52 0.57 -17.16
CA SER A 343 -28.31 -0.51 -17.74
C SER A 343 -27.99 -1.84 -17.05
N THR A 344 -26.70 -2.16 -16.87
CA THR A 344 -26.27 -3.39 -16.18
C THR A 344 -26.73 -3.42 -14.72
N LEU A 345 -26.60 -2.32 -13.99
CA LEU A 345 -27.00 -2.21 -12.59
C LEU A 345 -28.52 -2.43 -12.39
N ARG A 346 -29.34 -1.87 -13.28
CA ARG A 346 -30.81 -1.93 -13.25
C ARG A 346 -31.38 -3.24 -13.82
N ASP A 347 -30.61 -3.98 -14.60
CA ASP A 347 -31.04 -5.27 -15.15
C ASP A 347 -31.15 -6.34 -14.06
N ASN A 348 -32.37 -6.79 -13.78
CA ASN A 348 -32.62 -7.84 -12.78
C ASN A 348 -32.28 -9.26 -13.28
N GLN A 349 -32.00 -9.43 -14.57
CA GLN A 349 -31.49 -10.68 -15.16
C GLN A 349 -29.96 -10.74 -15.17
N ALA A 350 -29.27 -9.60 -15.03
CA ALA A 350 -27.82 -9.58 -14.87
C ALA A 350 -27.41 -10.28 -13.59
N ASN A 351 -26.30 -11.02 -13.63
CA ASN A 351 -25.81 -11.70 -12.45
C ASN A 351 -25.34 -10.69 -11.39
N MET A 352 -25.37 -11.10 -10.12
CA MET A 352 -25.07 -10.21 -9.00
C MET A 352 -23.68 -9.58 -9.09
N ARG A 353 -22.68 -10.34 -9.55
CA ARG A 353 -21.30 -9.86 -9.71
C ARG A 353 -21.25 -8.67 -10.66
N ASP A 354 -21.89 -8.77 -11.81
CA ASP A 354 -21.83 -7.73 -12.84
C ASP A 354 -22.60 -6.47 -12.39
N ARG A 355 -23.70 -6.63 -11.66
CA ARG A 355 -24.42 -5.51 -11.03
C ARG A 355 -23.56 -4.78 -9.99
N ILE A 356 -22.82 -5.52 -9.17
CA ILE A 356 -21.88 -4.94 -8.19
C ILE A 356 -20.70 -4.23 -8.90
N LEU A 357 -20.11 -4.85 -9.92
CA LEU A 357 -19.04 -4.23 -10.72
C LEU A 357 -19.52 -2.95 -11.40
N ALA A 358 -20.75 -2.94 -11.92
CA ALA A 358 -21.34 -1.76 -12.53
C ALA A 358 -21.54 -0.62 -11.51
N ALA A 359 -22.04 -0.93 -10.31
CA ALA A 359 -22.16 0.06 -9.24
C ALA A 359 -20.80 0.65 -8.81
N MET A 360 -19.77 -0.19 -8.70
CA MET A 360 -18.42 0.27 -8.37
C MET A 360 -17.81 1.12 -9.49
N ALA A 361 -18.02 0.75 -10.75
CA ALA A 361 -17.59 1.54 -11.90
C ALA A 361 -18.26 2.92 -11.92
N LEU A 362 -19.57 2.98 -11.66
CA LEU A 362 -20.33 4.23 -11.56
C LEU A 362 -19.84 5.10 -10.41
N SER A 363 -19.58 4.52 -9.23
CA SER A 363 -19.00 5.23 -8.09
C SER A 363 -17.66 5.88 -8.43
N SER A 364 -16.77 5.14 -9.11
CA SER A 364 -15.50 5.65 -9.60
C SER A 364 -15.67 6.78 -10.63
N ARG A 365 -16.67 6.68 -11.53
CA ARG A 365 -16.99 7.76 -12.47
C ARG A 365 -17.51 9.00 -11.76
N ASP A 366 -18.41 8.84 -10.80
CA ASP A 366 -18.97 9.96 -10.03
C ASP A 366 -17.86 10.72 -9.29
N ARG A 367 -16.85 10.00 -8.76
CA ARG A 367 -15.65 10.62 -8.17
C ARG A 367 -14.91 11.50 -9.20
N LEU A 368 -14.64 10.98 -10.39
CA LEU A 368 -13.96 11.73 -11.46
C LEU A 368 -14.79 12.92 -11.96
N ASP A 369 -16.09 12.72 -12.17
CA ASP A 369 -17.02 13.77 -12.61
C ASP A 369 -17.13 14.91 -11.57
N SER A 370 -16.91 14.60 -10.28
CA SER A 370 -16.82 15.60 -9.21
C SER A 370 -15.48 16.35 -9.13
N GLY A 371 -14.50 15.97 -9.96
CA GLY A 371 -13.15 16.54 -9.95
C GLY A 371 -12.28 16.10 -8.77
N GLN A 372 -12.65 15.02 -8.08
CA GLN A 372 -11.92 14.54 -6.91
C GLN A 372 -10.75 13.62 -7.32
N ALA A 373 -9.57 14.21 -7.36
CA ALA A 373 -8.31 13.52 -7.64
C ALA A 373 -7.91 12.50 -6.55
N ILE A 374 -6.85 11.75 -6.84
CA ILE A 374 -6.17 10.89 -5.86
C ILE A 374 -5.00 11.66 -5.24
N ASP A 375 -4.81 11.52 -3.93
CA ASP A 375 -3.58 11.97 -3.26
C ASP A 375 -2.51 10.86 -3.35
N LEU A 376 -1.29 11.22 -3.76
CA LEU A 376 -0.10 10.37 -3.73
C LEU A 376 0.82 10.88 -2.62
N PRO A 377 0.63 10.47 -1.35
CA PRO A 377 1.41 10.98 -0.24
C PRO A 377 2.78 10.31 -0.13
N ALA A 378 3.76 11.10 0.30
CA ALA A 378 5.12 10.70 0.61
C ALA A 378 5.49 11.15 2.03
N VAL A 379 6.18 10.29 2.77
CA VAL A 379 6.74 10.61 4.08
C VAL A 379 8.23 10.37 4.03
N GLU A 380 9.02 11.44 4.15
CA GLU A 380 10.47 11.37 4.28
C GLU A 380 10.81 11.22 5.77
N LEU A 381 11.64 10.22 6.09
CA LEU A 381 12.11 9.89 7.43
C LEU A 381 13.63 9.67 7.36
N GLY A 382 14.39 10.75 7.50
CA GLY A 382 15.84 10.73 7.31
C GLY A 382 16.22 10.17 5.94
N ASP A 383 16.88 9.00 5.94
CA ASP A 383 17.34 8.31 4.73
C ASP A 383 16.27 7.39 4.11
N ALA A 384 15.02 7.45 4.57
CA ALA A 384 13.91 6.65 4.04
C ALA A 384 12.78 7.50 3.49
N THR A 385 12.09 6.97 2.48
CA THR A 385 10.88 7.56 1.92
C THR A 385 9.78 6.51 1.84
N ILE A 386 8.64 6.77 2.49
CA ILE A 386 7.43 5.95 2.39
C ILE A 386 6.52 6.56 1.33
N LEU A 387 6.06 5.77 0.36
CA LEU A 387 5.14 6.19 -0.71
C LEU A 387 3.89 5.32 -0.69
N LEU A 388 2.70 5.94 -0.71
CA LEU A 388 1.43 5.23 -0.86
C LEU A 388 0.89 5.41 -2.28
N PHE A 389 0.87 4.33 -3.05
CA PHE A 389 0.26 4.24 -4.37
C PHE A 389 -1.23 3.87 -4.27
N PRO A 390 -2.08 4.39 -5.17
CA PRO A 390 -3.47 3.96 -5.25
C PRO A 390 -3.62 2.56 -5.85
N GLY A 391 -4.75 1.92 -5.55
CA GLY A 391 -5.23 0.70 -6.19
C GLY A 391 -4.22 -0.45 -6.28
N GLU A 392 -4.44 -1.32 -7.26
CA GLU A 392 -3.53 -2.41 -7.57
C GLU A 392 -2.46 -1.93 -8.58
N ALA A 393 -1.61 -1.00 -8.12
CA ALA A 393 -0.47 -0.52 -8.89
C ALA A 393 0.50 -1.68 -9.22
N PHE A 394 0.91 -1.77 -10.48
CA PHE A 394 1.87 -2.78 -10.93
C PHE A 394 3.27 -2.53 -10.32
N VAL A 395 4.05 -3.60 -10.14
CA VAL A 395 5.36 -3.55 -9.47
C VAL A 395 6.36 -2.65 -10.20
N GLY A 396 6.16 -2.43 -11.51
CA GLY A 396 6.93 -1.48 -12.30
C GLY A 396 6.93 -0.06 -11.71
N TYR A 397 5.85 0.38 -11.07
CA TYR A 397 5.76 1.69 -10.41
C TYR A 397 6.60 1.78 -9.14
N GLN A 398 6.59 0.73 -8.32
CA GLN A 398 7.46 0.61 -7.15
C GLN A 398 8.94 0.60 -7.54
N LEU A 399 9.30 -0.14 -8.58
CA LEU A 399 10.68 -0.16 -9.09
C LEU A 399 11.07 1.17 -9.73
N LEU A 400 10.14 1.86 -10.38
CA LEU A 400 10.36 3.21 -10.89
C LEU A 400 10.66 4.19 -9.76
N ALA A 401 9.84 4.23 -8.71
CA ALA A 401 10.08 5.08 -7.55
C ALA A 401 11.44 4.78 -6.90
N GLN A 402 11.79 3.51 -6.70
CA GLN A 402 13.10 3.12 -6.19
C GLN A 402 14.27 3.67 -7.01
N ARG A 403 14.13 3.72 -8.35
CA ARG A 403 15.15 4.35 -9.21
C ARG A 403 15.14 5.87 -9.13
N MET A 404 13.97 6.50 -8.99
CA MET A 404 13.85 7.96 -8.95
C MET A 404 14.37 8.55 -7.63
N PHE A 405 14.19 7.83 -6.53
CA PHE A 405 14.65 8.18 -5.19
C PHE A 405 15.86 7.30 -4.79
N ALA A 406 16.82 7.08 -5.70
CA ALA A 406 17.90 6.11 -5.52
C ALA A 406 18.82 6.36 -4.30
N GLU A 407 18.87 7.59 -3.80
CA GLU A 407 19.62 7.98 -2.59
C GLU A 407 18.83 7.69 -1.30
N GLN A 408 17.60 7.19 -1.40
CA GLN A 408 16.68 6.97 -0.29
C GLN A 408 16.28 5.49 -0.21
N PHE A 409 16.09 5.00 1.01
CA PHE A 409 15.45 3.72 1.27
C PHE A 409 13.94 3.84 1.03
N VAL A 410 13.52 3.56 -0.21
CA VAL A 410 12.11 3.66 -0.59
C VAL A 410 11.31 2.45 -0.12
N VAL A 411 10.29 2.70 0.69
CA VAL A 411 9.22 1.75 1.03
C VAL A 411 7.96 2.14 0.27
N ALA A 412 7.65 1.41 -0.79
CA ALA A 412 6.41 1.58 -1.52
C ALA A 412 5.29 0.74 -0.88
N ILE A 413 4.10 1.32 -0.82
CA ILE A 413 2.87 0.71 -0.33
C ILE A 413 1.84 0.81 -1.46
N GLY A 414 1.16 -0.27 -1.80
CA GLY A 414 0.03 -0.28 -2.73
C GLY A 414 -1.31 -0.14 -1.99
N TYR A 415 -2.41 -0.25 -2.74
CA TYR A 415 -3.75 -0.41 -2.17
C TYR A 415 -4.20 0.75 -1.25
N GLY A 416 -3.82 1.98 -1.63
CA GLY A 416 -4.42 3.21 -1.10
C GLY A 416 -5.85 3.39 -1.60
N GLU A 417 -6.17 4.53 -2.21
CA GLU A 417 -7.48 4.70 -2.86
C GLU A 417 -7.64 3.68 -4.00
N CYS A 418 -8.57 2.73 -3.86
CA CYS A 418 -8.72 1.59 -4.76
C CYS A 418 -9.80 1.74 -5.85
N TRP A 419 -10.40 2.92 -6.06
CA TRP A 419 -11.40 3.09 -7.14
C TRP A 419 -10.88 2.62 -8.51
N THR A 420 -9.58 2.75 -8.76
CA THR A 420 -8.90 2.41 -10.01
C THR A 420 -8.91 0.93 -10.34
N GLY A 421 -9.00 0.07 -9.33
CA GLY A 421 -8.60 -1.34 -9.43
C GLY A 421 -7.16 -1.46 -9.93
N TYR A 422 -6.89 -2.33 -10.92
CA TYR A 422 -5.58 -2.44 -11.54
C TYR A 422 -5.11 -1.13 -12.16
N ILE A 423 -3.85 -0.77 -11.91
CA ILE A 423 -3.15 0.30 -12.62
C ILE A 423 -1.99 -0.35 -13.39
N PRO A 424 -2.18 -0.67 -14.68
CA PRO A 424 -1.14 -1.28 -15.49
C PRO A 424 -0.06 -0.27 -15.89
N THR A 425 1.15 -0.76 -16.14
CA THR A 425 2.25 0.02 -16.77
C THR A 425 1.94 0.27 -18.25
N HIS A 426 2.65 1.22 -18.87
CA HIS A 426 2.55 1.45 -20.31
C HIS A 426 2.86 0.17 -21.11
N ALA A 427 3.90 -0.57 -20.69
CA ALA A 427 4.26 -1.84 -21.31
C ALA A 427 3.13 -2.88 -21.22
N ALA A 428 2.45 -2.99 -20.07
CA ALA A 428 1.33 -3.93 -19.92
C ALA A 428 0.14 -3.56 -20.82
N PHE A 429 -0.17 -2.27 -20.98
CA PHE A 429 -1.17 -1.83 -21.96
C PHE A 429 -0.76 -2.16 -23.40
N ALA A 430 0.51 -1.97 -23.77
CA ALA A 430 1.03 -2.34 -25.09
C ALA A 430 0.93 -3.85 -25.36
N GLU A 431 1.05 -4.66 -24.31
CA GLU A 431 0.83 -6.11 -24.32
C GLU A 431 -0.64 -6.53 -24.16
N ARG A 432 -1.57 -5.57 -24.28
CA ARG A 432 -3.03 -5.78 -24.25
C ARG A 432 -3.53 -6.37 -22.92
N PHE A 433 -2.95 -5.95 -21.80
CA PHE A 433 -3.51 -6.28 -20.48
C PHE A 433 -4.97 -5.80 -20.39
N GLY A 434 -5.87 -6.74 -20.09
CA GLY A 434 -7.29 -6.50 -19.82
C GLY A 434 -7.75 -7.31 -18.62
N HIS A 435 -8.58 -6.71 -17.77
CA HIS A 435 -9.17 -7.35 -16.61
C HIS A 435 -10.44 -6.59 -16.18
N ASP A 436 -11.47 -7.28 -15.72
CA ASP A 436 -12.75 -6.66 -15.30
C ASP A 436 -12.61 -5.73 -14.08
N TRP A 437 -11.50 -5.89 -13.35
CA TRP A 437 -11.12 -5.08 -12.19
C TRP A 437 -10.18 -3.92 -12.56
N ARG A 438 -10.15 -3.50 -13.83
CA ARG A 438 -9.40 -2.33 -14.31
C ARG A 438 -10.39 -1.22 -14.65
N TRP A 439 -10.43 -0.15 -13.87
CA TRP A 439 -11.28 1.02 -14.14
C TRP A 439 -10.53 2.22 -14.72
N VAL A 440 -9.21 2.12 -14.85
CA VAL A 440 -8.38 3.14 -15.49
C VAL A 440 -8.11 2.83 -16.96
N GLY A 441 -7.91 3.87 -17.75
CA GLY A 441 -7.51 3.80 -19.15
C GLY A 441 -5.99 3.85 -19.36
N PRO A 442 -5.52 3.75 -20.62
CA PRO A 442 -4.10 3.87 -20.94
C PRO A 442 -3.53 5.25 -20.62
N GLY A 443 -2.21 5.33 -20.43
CA GLY A 443 -1.51 6.58 -20.12
C GLY A 443 -1.32 6.86 -18.63
N CYS A 444 -1.72 5.91 -17.76
CA CYS A 444 -1.48 5.97 -16.32
C CYS A 444 -0.01 6.21 -15.98
N GLU A 445 0.92 5.50 -16.64
CA GLU A 445 2.33 5.55 -16.26
C GLU A 445 2.94 6.93 -16.34
N LYS A 446 2.67 7.67 -17.43
CA LYS A 446 3.15 9.06 -17.57
C LYS A 446 2.69 9.96 -16.43
N ARG A 447 1.46 9.77 -15.94
CA ARG A 447 0.87 10.57 -14.87
C ARG A 447 1.41 10.19 -13.50
N VAL A 448 1.58 8.90 -13.25
CA VAL A 448 2.24 8.40 -12.03
C VAL A 448 3.69 8.88 -11.97
N THR A 449 4.44 8.80 -13.07
CA THR A 449 5.82 9.32 -13.13
C THR A 449 5.88 10.82 -12.81
N ALA A 450 5.02 11.64 -13.45
CA ALA A 450 4.98 13.08 -13.19
C ALA A 450 4.63 13.41 -11.72
N ALA A 451 3.70 12.67 -11.13
CA ALA A 451 3.37 12.82 -9.71
C ALA A 451 4.57 12.46 -8.81
N LEU A 452 5.27 11.36 -9.10
CA LEU A 452 6.50 10.98 -8.39
C LEU A 452 7.61 12.02 -8.54
N GLU A 453 7.77 12.63 -9.72
CA GLU A 453 8.75 13.71 -9.95
C GLU A 453 8.46 14.92 -9.07
N SER A 454 7.19 15.28 -8.88
CA SER A 454 6.80 16.41 -8.04
C SER A 454 7.00 16.19 -6.53
N LEU A 455 7.23 14.94 -6.11
CA LEU A 455 7.49 14.59 -4.70
C LEU A 455 8.96 14.66 -4.32
N ARG A 456 9.87 14.75 -5.30
CA ARG A 456 11.33 14.74 -5.08
C ARG A 456 11.85 15.99 -4.39
#